data_AF-A0A956PJZ7-F1
#
_entry.id   AF-A0A956PJZ7-F1
#
_cell.length_a   1.000
_cell.length_b   1.000
_cell.length_c   1.000
_cell.angle_alpha   90.00
_cell.angle_beta   90.00
_cell.angle_gamma   90.00
#
_symmetry.space_group_name_H-M   'P 1'
#
loop_
_entity.id
_entity.type
_entity.pdbx_description
1 polymer ?
#
loop_
_entity_poly.entity_id
_entity_poly.type
_entity_poly.pdbx_seq_one_letter_code
_entity_poly.pdbx_strand_id
1 'polypeptide(L)'
;MSTSKMTVQDLSKTGLEKLSADSLLPFVEWWDFLYLEHRDTHESLFQEGIARMTLAMGDVVSFKPGTPIERTLSAASQYLKESDQVNWSRFANAATQSYPFGPGDGCLGIEELGHGSCGPGSGCRSGIGFLYFVSRDRARTQECLRAAWREWG
;
A
#
# COMPACT_ATOMS: atom_id res chain seq x y z
N MET A 1 11.90 23.23 16.31
CA MET A 1 10.59 22.59 16.45
C MET A 1 10.84 21.11 16.66
N SER A 2 10.39 20.56 17.78
CA SER A 2 10.52 19.11 18.04
C SER A 2 9.56 18.39 17.08
N THR A 3 10.08 17.77 16.03
CA THR A 3 9.29 16.86 15.20
C THR A 3 8.97 15.66 16.07
N SER A 4 7.74 15.60 16.60
CA SER A 4 7.27 14.41 17.29
C SER A 4 7.48 13.22 16.35
N LYS A 5 8.19 12.18 16.81
CA LYS A 5 8.35 10.96 16.03
C LYS A 5 6.97 10.36 15.80
N MET A 6 6.61 10.13 14.54
CA MET A 6 5.36 9.46 14.19
C MET A 6 5.46 8.02 14.66
N THR A 7 4.51 7.60 15.49
CA THR A 7 4.45 6.22 15.97
C THR A 7 3.53 5.38 15.09
N VAL A 8 3.69 4.06 15.15
CA VAL A 8 2.76 3.11 14.52
C VAL A 8 1.33 3.32 15.04
N GLN A 9 1.18 3.67 16.31
CA GLN A 9 -0.13 3.94 16.93
C GLN A 9 -0.80 5.19 16.35
N ASP A 10 -0.04 6.27 16.16
CA ASP A 10 -0.55 7.49 15.52
C ASP A 10 -0.98 7.23 14.07
N LEU A 11 -0.14 6.47 13.35
CA LEU A 11 -0.38 6.09 11.97
C LEU A 11 -1.63 5.19 11.87
N SER A 12 -1.76 4.20 12.76
CA SER A 12 -2.89 3.27 12.80
C SER A 12 -4.20 3.95 13.12
N LYS A 13 -4.22 4.78 14.16
CA LYS A 13 -5.40 5.56 14.53
C LYS A 13 -5.87 6.43 13.36
N THR A 14 -4.96 7.21 12.78
CA THR A 14 -5.30 8.12 11.67
C THR A 14 -5.72 7.35 10.42
N GLY A 15 -5.03 6.24 10.10
CA GLY A 15 -5.38 5.39 8.97
C GLY A 15 -6.80 4.81 9.08
N LEU A 16 -7.19 4.34 10.27
CA LEU A 16 -8.53 3.85 10.54
C LEU A 16 -9.60 4.94 10.40
N GLU A 17 -9.31 6.18 10.81
CA GLU A 17 -10.22 7.33 10.63
C GLU A 17 -10.40 7.70 9.14
N LYS A 18 -9.36 7.49 8.32
CA LYS A 18 -9.37 7.80 6.87
C LYS A 18 -9.98 6.69 6.01
N LEU A 19 -10.07 5.46 6.51
CA LEU A 19 -10.77 4.34 5.86
C LEU A 19 -12.30 4.53 5.93
N SER A 20 -12.82 5.37 5.04
CA SER A 20 -14.25 5.62 4.86
C SER A 20 -15.00 4.39 4.31
N ALA A 21 -16.31 4.33 4.50
CA ALA A 21 -17.15 3.23 3.99
C ALA A 21 -17.40 3.31 2.46
N ASP A 22 -17.33 4.52 1.88
CA ASP A 22 -17.80 4.74 0.51
C ASP A 22 -16.67 4.73 -0.53
N SER A 23 -15.44 5.10 -0.12
CA SER A 23 -14.29 5.18 -1.01
C SER A 23 -12.96 4.97 -0.29
N LEU A 24 -12.00 4.35 -1.00
CA LEU A 24 -10.61 4.24 -0.58
C LEU A 24 -9.78 5.46 -1.03
N LEU A 25 -10.33 6.31 -1.89
CA LEU A 25 -9.63 7.48 -2.42
C LEU A 25 -9.14 8.43 -1.32
N PRO A 26 -9.94 8.80 -0.30
CA PRO A 26 -9.46 9.68 0.77
C PRO A 26 -8.33 9.07 1.60
N PHE A 27 -8.31 7.73 1.72
CA PHE A 27 -7.24 7.01 2.40
C PHE A 27 -5.96 7.01 1.55
N VAL A 28 -6.08 6.73 0.25
CA VAL A 28 -4.95 6.77 -0.69
C VAL A 28 -4.32 8.15 -0.74
N GLU A 29 -5.15 9.19 -0.88
CA GLU A 29 -4.73 10.59 -0.90
C GLU A 29 -4.00 10.98 0.39
N TRP A 30 -4.59 10.68 1.55
CA TRP A 30 -4.00 10.98 2.85
C TRP A 30 -2.61 10.33 3.00
N TRP A 31 -2.48 9.05 2.69
CA TRP A 31 -1.21 8.35 2.82
C TRP A 31 -0.15 8.88 1.85
N ASP A 32 -0.53 9.28 0.62
CA ASP A 32 0.39 9.89 -0.33
C ASP A 32 0.93 11.25 0.15
N PHE A 33 0.08 12.08 0.77
CA PHE A 33 0.54 13.32 1.40
C PHE A 33 1.46 13.04 2.59
N LEU A 34 1.06 12.10 3.46
CA LEU A 34 1.83 11.72 4.64
C LEU A 34 3.22 11.19 4.26
N TYR A 35 3.30 10.35 3.23
CA TYR A 35 4.54 9.84 2.70
C TYR A 35 5.45 10.98 2.21
N LEU A 36 4.94 11.93 1.43
CA LEU A 36 5.76 13.04 0.95
C LEU A 36 6.31 13.92 2.09
N GLU A 37 5.51 14.18 3.11
CA GLU A 37 5.91 15.01 4.25
C GLU A 37 7.00 14.35 5.10
N HIS A 38 7.05 13.01 5.11
CA HIS A 38 7.85 12.27 6.09
C HIS A 38 8.80 11.22 5.52
N ARG A 39 8.86 11.01 4.19
CA ARG A 39 9.67 9.95 3.55
C ARG A 39 11.14 9.95 3.97
N ASP A 40 11.74 11.12 4.19
CA ASP A 40 13.16 11.22 4.55
C ASP A 40 13.44 10.85 6.03
N THR A 41 12.39 10.76 6.85
CA THR A 41 12.51 10.56 8.31
C THR A 41 11.88 9.27 8.80
N HIS A 42 10.89 8.72 8.07
CA HIS A 42 10.12 7.54 8.47
C HIS A 42 9.99 6.52 7.33
N GLU A 43 10.95 6.46 6.41
CA GLU A 43 10.91 5.59 5.22
C GLU A 43 10.54 4.14 5.56
N SER A 44 11.20 3.53 6.56
CA SER A 44 10.96 2.15 6.95
C SER A 44 9.53 1.90 7.45
N LEU A 45 8.93 2.87 8.14
CA LEU A 45 7.55 2.80 8.63
C LEU A 45 6.56 2.77 7.46
N PHE A 46 6.78 3.61 6.44
CA PHE A 46 5.93 3.60 5.25
C PHE A 46 6.11 2.34 4.41
N GLN A 47 7.35 1.87 4.24
CA GLN A 47 7.63 0.61 3.56
C GLN A 47 6.89 -0.57 4.23
N GLU A 48 6.91 -0.64 5.57
CA GLU A 48 6.18 -1.65 6.34
C GLU A 48 4.67 -1.57 6.10
N GLY A 49 4.10 -0.37 6.14
CA GLY A 49 2.66 -0.18 5.87
C GLY A 49 2.25 -0.63 4.47
N ILE A 50 3.05 -0.34 3.44
CA ILE A 50 2.79 -0.80 2.06
C ILE A 50 2.76 -2.32 1.99
N ALA A 51 3.73 -2.99 2.62
CA ALA A 51 3.80 -4.45 2.63
C ALA A 51 2.64 -5.09 3.40
N ARG A 52 2.23 -4.51 4.55
CA ARG A 52 1.04 -4.94 5.31
C ARG A 52 -0.24 -4.81 4.51
N MET A 53 -0.45 -3.65 3.87
CA MET A 53 -1.61 -3.44 3.01
C MET A 53 -1.62 -4.40 1.82
N THR A 54 -0.45 -4.68 1.24
CA THR A 54 -0.32 -5.66 0.14
C THR A 54 -0.72 -7.06 0.58
N LEU A 55 -0.24 -7.53 1.74
CA LEU A 55 -0.62 -8.84 2.28
C LEU A 55 -2.12 -8.93 2.57
N ALA A 56 -2.70 -7.87 3.14
CA ALA A 56 -4.12 -7.82 3.41
C ALA A 56 -4.97 -8.02 2.15
N MET A 57 -4.48 -7.58 0.99
CA MET A 57 -5.17 -7.76 -0.28
C MET A 57 -5.12 -9.20 -0.80
N GLY A 58 -4.24 -10.06 -0.28
CA GLY A 58 -4.18 -11.48 -0.64
C GLY A 58 -5.51 -12.21 -0.43
N ASP A 59 -6.29 -11.81 0.57
CA ASP A 59 -7.63 -12.34 0.85
C ASP A 59 -8.73 -11.80 -0.06
N VAL A 60 -8.40 -10.77 -0.85
CA VAL A 60 -9.33 -10.05 -1.73
C VAL A 60 -9.07 -10.45 -3.19
N VAL A 61 -7.81 -10.62 -3.56
CA VAL A 61 -7.41 -10.96 -4.93
C VAL A 61 -7.41 -12.47 -5.12
N SER A 62 -8.16 -12.94 -6.12
CA SER A 62 -8.08 -14.34 -6.54
C SER A 62 -6.89 -14.55 -7.46
N PHE A 63 -5.98 -15.46 -7.11
CA PHE A 63 -4.81 -15.79 -7.92
C PHE A 63 -4.53 -17.29 -7.95
N LYS A 64 -3.76 -17.74 -8.94
CA LYS A 64 -3.29 -19.12 -9.04
C LYS A 64 -1.85 -19.24 -8.52
N PRO A 65 -1.41 -20.41 -8.07
CA PRO A 65 0.00 -20.65 -7.79
C PRO A 65 0.89 -20.35 -9.00
N GLY A 66 2.09 -19.84 -8.75
CA GLY A 66 3.07 -19.42 -9.76
C GLY A 66 2.79 -18.06 -10.41
N THR A 67 1.73 -17.36 -10.03
CA THR A 67 1.40 -16.04 -10.59
C THR A 67 2.27 -14.91 -10.01
N PRO A 68 2.41 -13.77 -10.72
CA PRO A 68 3.06 -12.58 -10.18
C PRO A 68 2.48 -12.14 -8.82
N ILE A 69 1.16 -12.24 -8.65
CA ILE A 69 0.46 -11.90 -7.41
C ILE A 69 1.00 -12.72 -6.22
N GLU A 70 1.10 -14.05 -6.36
CA GLU A 70 1.63 -14.90 -5.30
C GLU A 70 3.07 -14.54 -4.93
N ARG A 71 3.90 -14.20 -5.93
CA ARG A 71 5.29 -13.75 -5.69
C ARG A 71 5.34 -12.42 -4.95
N THR A 72 4.48 -11.48 -5.29
CA THR A 72 4.36 -10.19 -4.60
C THR A 72 3.93 -10.38 -3.14
N LEU A 73 2.91 -11.20 -2.89
CA LEU A 73 2.45 -11.51 -1.53
C LEU A 73 3.55 -12.24 -0.72
N SER A 74 4.25 -13.19 -1.33
CA SER A 74 5.36 -13.90 -0.68
C SER A 74 6.51 -12.95 -0.33
N ALA A 75 6.87 -12.03 -1.24
CA ALA A 75 7.92 -11.05 -1.01
C ALA A 75 7.54 -10.03 0.07
N ALA A 76 6.27 -9.58 0.10
CA ALA A 76 5.74 -8.74 1.17
C ALA A 76 5.82 -9.44 2.54
N SER A 77 5.43 -10.72 2.61
CA SER A 77 5.54 -11.53 3.84
C SER A 77 6.99 -11.66 4.31
N GLN A 78 7.94 -11.88 3.39
CA GLN A 78 9.36 -11.96 3.75
C GLN A 78 9.89 -10.65 4.31
N TYR A 79 9.54 -9.52 3.68
CA TYR A 79 9.94 -8.20 4.17
C TYR A 79 9.39 -7.88 5.57
N LEU A 80 8.15 -8.30 5.89
CA LEU A 80 7.62 -8.12 7.25
C LEU A 80 8.26 -9.03 8.30
N LYS A 81 8.86 -10.16 7.91
CA LYS A 81 9.65 -11.01 8.82
C LYS A 81 11.04 -10.42 9.06
N GLU A 82 11.64 -9.85 8.02
CA GLU A 82 13.00 -9.32 7.99
C GLU A 82 13.00 -7.97 7.27
N SER A 83 12.70 -6.90 8.03
CA SER A 83 12.47 -5.55 7.50
C SER A 83 13.78 -4.81 7.18
N ASP A 84 14.51 -5.32 6.19
CA ASP A 84 15.73 -4.73 5.65
C ASP A 84 15.56 -4.25 4.19
N GLN A 85 16.54 -3.49 3.71
CA GLN A 85 16.52 -2.91 2.36
C GLN A 85 16.63 -3.95 1.23
N VAL A 86 17.22 -5.12 1.49
CA VAL A 86 17.34 -6.20 0.50
C VAL A 86 15.95 -6.82 0.27
N ASN A 87 15.23 -7.12 1.34
CA ASN A 87 13.88 -7.66 1.28
C ASN A 87 12.87 -6.62 0.78
N TRP A 88 13.03 -5.33 1.14
CA TRP A 88 12.27 -4.24 0.53
C TRP A 88 12.45 -4.20 -0.99
N SER A 89 13.69 -4.23 -1.47
CA SER A 89 13.99 -4.18 -2.91
C SER A 89 13.38 -5.37 -3.67
N ARG A 90 13.39 -6.57 -3.06
CA ARG A 90 12.73 -7.76 -3.61
C ARG A 90 11.21 -7.59 -3.70
N PHE A 91 10.60 -7.07 -2.63
CA PHE A 91 9.17 -6.79 -2.61
C PHE A 91 8.77 -5.74 -3.65
N ALA A 92 9.46 -4.59 -3.69
CA ALA A 92 9.18 -3.52 -4.63
C ALA A 92 9.31 -3.98 -6.10
N ASN A 93 10.34 -4.77 -6.42
CA ASN A 93 10.51 -5.35 -7.74
C ASN A 93 9.38 -6.33 -8.10
N ALA A 94 8.99 -7.21 -7.16
CA ALA A 94 7.88 -8.14 -7.38
C ALA A 94 6.54 -7.41 -7.57
N ALA A 95 6.24 -6.42 -6.74
CA ALA A 95 5.04 -5.59 -6.85
C ALA A 95 4.98 -4.88 -8.21
N THR A 96 6.09 -4.28 -8.65
CA THR A 96 6.20 -3.57 -9.94
C THR A 96 5.82 -4.46 -11.13
N GLN A 97 6.07 -5.77 -11.04
CA GLN A 97 5.81 -6.74 -12.12
C GLN A 97 4.47 -7.48 -11.97
N SER A 98 3.57 -7.01 -11.09
CA SER A 98 2.32 -7.71 -10.77
C SER A 98 1.11 -6.78 -10.77
N TYR A 99 0.19 -6.94 -11.72
CA TYR A 99 -1.15 -6.35 -11.58
C TYR A 99 -1.94 -7.08 -10.47
N PRO A 100 -2.64 -6.39 -9.55
CA PRO A 100 -2.86 -4.94 -9.49
C PRO A 100 -1.83 -4.14 -8.69
N PHE A 101 -0.86 -4.78 -8.03
CA PHE A 101 0.14 -4.16 -7.13
C PHE A 101 1.17 -3.25 -7.81
N GLY A 102 1.33 -3.35 -9.13
CA GLY A 102 2.23 -2.53 -9.95
C GLY A 102 1.81 -2.50 -11.43
N PRO A 103 2.57 -1.79 -12.28
CA PRO A 103 2.21 -1.42 -13.65
C PRO A 103 2.27 -2.56 -14.68
N GLY A 104 1.73 -3.74 -14.40
CA GLY A 104 1.21 -4.53 -15.52
C GLY A 104 -0.01 -3.80 -16.09
N ASP A 105 0.03 -3.33 -17.35
CA ASP A 105 -1.01 -2.65 -18.17
C ASP A 105 -2.05 -1.70 -17.50
N GLY A 106 -1.93 -1.40 -16.21
CA GLY A 106 -3.04 -0.94 -15.36
C GLY A 106 -2.61 -0.07 -14.19
N CYS A 107 -1.37 0.42 -14.16
CA CYS A 107 -1.02 1.59 -13.35
C CYS A 107 -1.47 2.83 -14.11
N LEU A 108 -2.79 3.04 -14.12
CA LEU A 108 -3.38 4.28 -14.58
C LEU A 108 -3.25 5.27 -13.42
N GLY A 109 -2.81 6.50 -13.70
CA GLY A 109 -2.94 7.56 -12.71
C GLY A 109 -4.41 7.64 -12.26
N ILE A 110 -4.63 7.77 -10.96
CA ILE A 110 -5.99 7.99 -10.44
C ILE A 110 -6.37 9.42 -10.85
N GLU A 111 -7.23 9.55 -11.87
CA GLU A 111 -7.61 10.84 -12.47
C GLU A 111 -8.17 11.79 -11.40
N GLU A 112 -8.92 11.25 -10.45
CA GLU A 112 -9.55 11.96 -9.35
C GLU A 112 -8.54 12.59 -8.37
N LEU A 113 -7.28 12.12 -8.36
CA LEU A 113 -6.22 12.76 -7.57
C LEU A 113 -5.58 13.96 -8.30
N GLY A 114 -5.91 14.20 -9.57
CA GLY A 114 -5.46 15.38 -10.32
C GLY A 114 -3.95 15.47 -10.53
N HIS A 115 -3.21 14.36 -10.40
CA HIS A 115 -1.75 14.31 -10.46
C HIS A 115 -1.17 14.15 -11.88
N GLY A 116 -2.01 14.10 -12.93
CA GLY A 116 -1.59 13.87 -14.32
C GLY A 116 -1.32 12.40 -14.65
N SER A 117 -0.88 12.10 -15.88
CA SER A 117 -0.51 10.73 -16.29
C SER A 117 0.76 10.30 -15.56
N CYS A 118 0.61 9.48 -14.53
CA CYS A 118 1.73 8.87 -13.84
C CYS A 118 2.34 7.79 -14.75
N GLY A 119 3.66 7.77 -14.92
CA GLY A 119 4.34 6.71 -15.67
C GLY A 119 4.18 5.33 -15.01
N PRO A 120 4.51 4.23 -15.71
CA PRO A 120 4.49 2.88 -15.17
C PRO A 120 5.22 2.82 -13.82
N GLY A 121 4.50 2.50 -12.73
CA GLY A 121 5.05 2.37 -11.39
C GLY A 121 4.81 3.57 -10.46
N SER A 122 4.02 4.56 -10.89
CA SER A 122 3.89 5.84 -10.17
C SER A 122 2.47 6.34 -9.94
N GLY A 123 1.43 5.49 -10.07
CA GLY A 123 0.01 5.86 -9.88
C GLY A 123 -0.37 6.42 -8.49
N CYS A 124 0.63 6.66 -7.64
CA CYS A 124 0.61 7.18 -6.29
C CYS A 124 2.07 7.56 -5.92
N ARG A 125 2.25 8.58 -5.09
CA ARG A 125 3.59 9.04 -4.65
C ARG A 125 4.30 8.00 -3.79
N SER A 126 3.54 7.17 -3.10
CA SER A 126 4.01 6.21 -2.09
C SER A 126 3.98 4.74 -2.53
N GLY A 127 3.33 4.39 -3.64
CA GLY A 127 3.17 3.00 -4.09
C GLY A 127 1.85 2.31 -3.72
N ILE A 128 0.93 2.95 -3.00
CA ILE A 128 -0.35 2.31 -2.55
C ILE A 128 -1.56 2.48 -3.47
N GLY A 129 -1.39 3.11 -4.64
CA GLY A 129 -2.43 3.38 -5.62
C GLY A 129 -3.12 2.11 -6.12
N PHE A 130 -2.45 0.95 -6.00
CA PHE A 130 -3.06 -0.35 -6.25
C PHE A 130 -4.33 -0.59 -5.43
N LEU A 131 -4.49 0.02 -4.24
CA LEU A 131 -5.69 -0.11 -3.41
C LEU A 131 -6.94 0.45 -4.11
N TYR A 132 -6.78 1.45 -4.98
CA TYR A 132 -7.87 1.97 -5.79
C TYR A 132 -8.32 0.96 -6.87
N PHE A 133 -7.39 0.14 -7.36
CA PHE A 133 -7.61 -0.84 -8.42
C PHE A 133 -7.88 -2.25 -7.90
N VAL A 134 -7.57 -2.53 -6.62
CA VAL A 134 -7.86 -3.81 -5.99
C VAL A 134 -9.35 -3.95 -5.75
N SER A 135 -9.91 -4.89 -6.51
CA SER A 135 -11.20 -5.55 -6.33
C SER A 135 -12.46 -4.75 -6.67
N ARG A 136 -13.44 -5.49 -7.19
CA ARG A 136 -14.84 -5.04 -7.31
C ARG A 136 -15.58 -5.10 -5.97
N ASP A 137 -15.03 -5.83 -4.99
CA ASP A 137 -15.57 -5.97 -3.64
C ASP A 137 -14.91 -4.97 -2.68
N ARG A 138 -15.42 -3.73 -2.71
CA ARG A 138 -14.92 -2.63 -1.87
C ARG A 138 -15.12 -2.88 -0.39
N ALA A 139 -16.19 -3.59 0.00
CA ALA A 139 -16.48 -3.89 1.39
C ALA A 139 -15.43 -4.84 1.97
N ARG A 140 -15.10 -5.91 1.22
CA ARG A 140 -14.06 -6.86 1.63
C ARG A 140 -12.67 -6.21 1.67
N THR A 141 -12.33 -5.38 0.68
CA THR A 141 -11.07 -4.62 0.69
C THR A 141 -10.94 -3.78 1.97
N GLN A 142 -11.98 -3.05 2.35
CA GLN A 142 -11.98 -2.23 3.55
C GLN A 142 -11.85 -3.06 4.83
N GLU A 143 -12.54 -4.19 4.92
CA GLU A 143 -12.46 -5.09 6.08
C GLU A 143 -11.03 -5.60 6.28
N CYS A 144 -10.41 -6.10 5.21
CA CYS A 144 -9.02 -6.57 5.22
C CYS A 144 -8.05 -5.45 5.61
N LEU A 145 -8.22 -4.24 5.06
CA LEU A 145 -7.41 -3.09 5.45
C LEU A 145 -7.59 -2.75 6.93
N ARG A 146 -8.83 -2.63 7.42
CA ARG A 146 -9.10 -2.33 8.83
C ARG A 146 -8.49 -3.37 9.77
N ALA A 147 -8.53 -4.65 9.40
CA ALA A 147 -7.88 -5.71 10.17
C ALA A 147 -6.35 -5.50 10.22
N ALA A 148 -5.71 -5.32 9.07
CA ALA A 148 -4.26 -5.11 8.98
C ALA A 148 -3.80 -3.88 9.77
N TRP A 149 -4.59 -2.80 9.74
CA TRP A 149 -4.30 -1.57 10.48
C TRP A 149 -4.43 -1.73 12.00
N ARG A 150 -5.43 -2.50 12.47
CA ARG A 150 -5.60 -2.82 13.89
C ARG A 150 -4.52 -3.74 14.43
N GLU A 151 -4.02 -4.66 13.62
CA GLU A 151 -2.94 -5.58 14.01
C GLU A 151 -1.58 -4.89 14.07
N TRP A 152 -1.42 -3.76 13.39
CA TRP A 152 -0.17 -3.02 13.33
C TRP A 152 0.05 -2.11 14.55
N GLY A 153 -0.99 -1.41 15.00
CA GLY A 153 -0.94 -0.44 16.11
C GLY A 153 -1.22 -1.02 17.48
#